data_AF-A0AAU6EPS3-F1
#
_entry.id   AF-A0AAU6EPS3-F1
#
_cell.length_a   1.000
_cell.length_b   1.000
_cell.length_c   1.000
_cell.angle_alpha   90.00
_cell.angle_beta   90.00
_cell.angle_gamma   90.00
#
_symmetry.space_group_name_H-M   'P 1'
#
loop_
_entity.id
_entity.type
_entity.pdbx_description
1 polymer ?
#
loop_
_entity_poly.entity_id
_entity_poly.type
_entity_poly.pdbx_seq_one_letter_code
_entity_poly.pdbx_strand_id
1 'polypeptide(L)' 'MVLTRFALPAAAAVAGIVLLAPVASAADAARAACPPCVELQSAVDAYRSGEIQYFVDPVPAWRAEAERNGCVIRGL' A
#
# COMPACT_ATOMS: atom_id res chain seq x y z
N MET A 1 40.66 -33.68 -15.06
CA MET A 1 39.59 -33.86 -16.06
C MET A 1 38.40 -34.51 -15.37
N VAL A 2 37.32 -33.76 -15.10
CA VAL A 2 36.07 -34.33 -14.56
C VAL A 2 34.91 -33.80 -15.39
N LEU A 3 34.12 -34.75 -15.88
CA LEU A 3 33.06 -34.61 -16.86
C LEU A 3 31.85 -33.82 -16.35
N THR A 4 31.27 -33.09 -17.29
CA THR A 4 29.95 -32.48 -17.28
C THR A 4 28.83 -33.48 -16.95
N ARG A 5 27.78 -33.00 -16.27
CA ARG A 5 26.37 -33.29 -16.62
C ARG A 5 25.42 -32.37 -15.84
N PHE A 6 24.77 -31.50 -16.62
CA PHE A 6 23.52 -30.85 -16.26
C PHE A 6 22.47 -31.89 -15.82
N ALA A 7 21.79 -31.63 -14.72
CA ALA A 7 20.43 -32.12 -14.47
C ALA A 7 19.77 -31.25 -13.40
N LEU A 8 19.04 -30.21 -13.83
CA LEU A 8 17.95 -29.66 -13.03
C LEU A 8 16.89 -30.75 -12.86
N PRO A 9 16.33 -30.89 -11.66
CA PRO A 9 14.88 -30.79 -11.58
C PRO A 9 14.46 -29.74 -10.56
N ALA A 10 13.64 -28.82 -11.04
CA ALA A 10 12.84 -27.89 -10.28
C ALA A 10 12.00 -28.64 -9.22
N ALA A 11 12.22 -28.32 -7.95
CA ALA A 11 11.27 -28.62 -6.89
C ALA A 11 10.76 -27.28 -6.34
N ALA A 12 9.74 -26.76 -7.02
CA ALA A 12 8.94 -25.64 -6.57
C ALA A 12 8.17 -26.04 -5.31
N ALA A 13 8.79 -25.81 -4.15
CA ALA A 13 8.09 -25.83 -2.87
C ALA A 13 7.51 -24.43 -2.62
N VAL A 14 6.43 -24.09 -3.34
CA VAL A 14 5.56 -22.97 -2.95
C VAL A 14 4.66 -23.50 -1.84
N ALA A 15 5.22 -23.64 -0.64
CA ALA A 15 4.45 -23.88 0.56
C ALA A 15 3.74 -22.56 0.89
N GLY A 16 2.43 -22.55 0.60
CA GLY A 16 1.55 -21.42 0.82
C GLY A 16 1.59 -20.95 2.26
N ILE A 17 2.24 -19.80 2.47
CA ILE A 17 1.97 -18.96 3.62
C ILE A 17 0.64 -18.28 3.30
N VAL A 18 -0.46 -18.84 3.80
CA VAL A 18 -1.71 -18.10 3.93
C VAL A 18 -1.44 -17.00 4.94
N LEU A 19 -1.01 -15.85 4.42
CA LEU A 19 -0.94 -14.60 5.16
C LEU A 19 -2.35 -14.31 5.67
N LEU A 20 -2.58 -14.58 6.96
CA LEU A 20 -3.61 -13.95 7.77
C LEU A 20 -3.28 -12.45 7.85
N ALA A 21 -3.46 -11.74 6.74
CA ALA A 21 -3.57 -10.31 6.77
C ALA A 21 -4.95 -9.97 7.37
N PRO A 22 -5.05 -8.98 8.27
CA PRO A 22 -6.34 -8.52 8.76
C PRO A 22 -7.18 -8.16 7.54
N VAL A 23 -8.39 -8.70 7.48
CA VAL A 23 -9.40 -8.38 6.47
C VAL A 23 -9.78 -6.91 6.62
N ALA A 24 -8.94 -5.99 6.13
CA ALA A 24 -9.44 -4.81 5.48
C ALA A 24 -10.32 -5.35 4.34
N SER A 25 -11.61 -5.05 4.39
CA SER A 25 -12.58 -5.59 3.46
C SER A 25 -12.07 -5.41 2.03
N ALA A 26 -12.30 -6.35 1.12
CA ALA A 26 -11.83 -6.21 -0.27
C ALA A 26 -12.32 -4.89 -0.91
N ALA A 27 -13.43 -4.33 -0.41
CA ALA A 27 -13.91 -3.00 -0.74
C ALA A 27 -13.01 -1.86 -0.21
N ASP A 28 -12.45 -1.98 1.00
CA ASP A 28 -11.49 -1.02 1.56
C ASP A 28 -10.13 -1.11 0.85
N ALA A 29 -9.69 -2.32 0.50
CA ALA A 29 -8.47 -2.50 -0.31
C ALA A 29 -8.64 -1.96 -1.74
N ALA A 30 -9.80 -2.17 -2.35
CA ALA A 30 -10.11 -1.62 -3.68
C ALA A 30 -10.25 -0.09 -3.66
N ARG A 31 -10.86 0.49 -2.61
CA ARG A 31 -10.91 1.95 -2.41
C ARG A 31 -9.55 2.55 -2.11
N ALA A 32 -8.72 1.87 -1.31
CA ALA A 32 -7.34 2.28 -1.07
C ALA A 32 -6.45 2.21 -2.33
N ALA A 33 -6.80 1.35 -3.29
CA ALA A 33 -6.08 1.22 -4.57
C ALA A 33 -6.53 2.22 -5.64
N CYS A 34 -7.53 3.06 -5.38
CA CYS A 34 -7.90 4.13 -6.31
C CYS A 34 -6.78 5.19 -6.39
N PRO A 35 -6.40 5.67 -7.58
CA PRO A 35 -5.34 6.67 -7.75
C PRO A 35 -5.43 7.87 -6.78
N PRO A 36 -6.60 8.54 -6.60
CA PRO A 36 -6.68 9.69 -5.70
C PRO A 36 -6.46 9.33 -4.23
N CYS A 37 -6.80 8.11 -3.81
CA CYS A 37 -6.62 7.67 -2.42
C CYS A 37 -5.15 7.38 -2.11
N VAL A 38 -4.41 6.81 -3.08
CA VAL A 38 -2.97 6.56 -2.95
C VAL A 38 -2.21 7.88 -2.88
N GLU A 39 -2.53 8.84 -3.74
CA GLU A 39 -1.90 10.17 -3.74
C GLU A 39 -2.15 10.89 -2.42
N LEU A 40 -3.39 10.90 -1.93
CA LEU A 40 -3.75 11.53 -0.67
C LEU A 40 -3.05 10.87 0.53
N GLN A 41 -2.94 9.54 0.55
CA GLN A 41 -2.20 8.82 1.58
C GLN A 41 -0.71 9.20 1.55
N SER A 42 -0.10 9.29 0.36
CA SER A 42 1.31 9.68 0.23
C SER A 42 1.57 11.11 0.72
N ALA A 43 0.65 12.05 0.47
CA ALA A 43 0.76 13.42 0.97
C ALA A 43 0.68 13.48 2.50
N VAL A 44 -0.21 12.69 3.11
CA VAL A 44 -0.34 12.58 4.56
C VAL A 44 0.93 11.98 5.18
N ASP A 45 1.49 10.95 4.55
CA ASP A 45 2.71 10.29 5.03
C ASP A 45 3.93 11.23 4.92
N ALA A 46 4.06 11.98 3.82
CA ALA A 46 5.11 12.98 3.63
C ALA A 46 5.00 14.17 4.61
N TYR A 47 3.78 14.58 4.94
CA TYR A 47 3.57 15.60 5.98
C TYR A 47 3.96 15.09 7.37
N ARG A 48 3.63 13.83 7.68
CA ARG A 48 3.97 13.21 8.97
C ARG A 48 5.45 12.90 9.14
N SER A 49 6.13 12.53 8.07
CA SER A 49 7.59 12.36 8.08
C SER A 49 8.32 13.70 8.22
N GLY A 50 7.62 14.83 8.03
CA GLY A 50 8.19 16.16 8.01
C GLY A 50 8.89 16.50 6.68
N GLU A 51 8.77 15.64 5.67
CA GLU A 51 9.28 15.90 4.31
C GLU A 51 8.58 17.10 3.68
N ILE A 52 7.27 17.23 3.92
CA ILE A 52 6.47 18.37 3.48
C ILE A 52 5.94 19.10 4.72
N GLN A 53 5.98 20.43 4.67
CA GLN A 53 5.38 21.29 5.69
C GLN A 53 4.44 22.29 5.01
N TYR A 54 3.28 22.51 5.63
CA TYR A 54 2.30 23.46 5.16
C TYR A 54 2.25 24.66 6.11
N PHE A 55 2.01 25.84 5.54
CA PHE A 55 1.85 27.07 6.33
C PHE A 55 0.58 27.08 7.17
N VAL A 56 -0.46 26.36 6.71
CA VAL A 56 -1.75 26.19 7.38
C VAL A 56 -2.00 24.69 7.54
N ASP A 57 -2.74 24.29 8.57
CA ASP A 57 -3.16 22.90 8.76
C ASP A 57 -3.89 22.37 7.51
N PRO A 58 -3.32 21.39 6.79
CA PRO A 58 -3.90 20.84 5.55
C PRO A 58 -4.99 19.79 5.84
N VAL A 59 -5.12 19.32 7.08
CA VAL A 59 -6.00 18.20 7.46
C VAL A 59 -7.47 18.43 7.06
N PRO A 60 -8.08 19.63 7.24
CA PRO A 60 -9.47 19.85 6.84
C PRO A 60 -9.70 19.66 5.33
N ALA A 61 -8.76 20.09 4.49
CA ALA A 61 -8.86 19.95 3.04
C ALA A 61 -8.75 18.47 2.63
N TRP A 62 -7.82 17.74 3.24
CA TRP A 62 -7.64 16.31 2.98
C TRP A 62 -8.81 15.46 3.45
N ARG A 63 -9.45 15.79 4.58
CA ARG A 63 -10.69 15.10 5.00
C ARG A 63 -11.81 15.28 3.99
N ALA A 64 -12.02 16.51 3.51
CA ALA A 64 -13.03 16.79 2.48
C ALA A 64 -12.71 16.03 1.18
N GLU A 65 -11.43 15.89 0.83
CA GLU A 65 -11.00 15.13 -0.34
C GLU A 65 -11.18 13.62 -0.16
N ALA A 66 -10.86 13.07 1.00
CA ALA A 66 -11.08 11.66 1.31
C ALA A 66 -12.57 11.30 1.24
N GLU A 67 -13.44 12.14 1.80
CA GLU A 67 -14.89 11.93 1.75
C GLU A 67 -15.43 11.99 0.31
N ARG A 68 -15.03 13.01 -0.48
CA ARG A 68 -15.44 13.14 -1.88
C ARG A 68 -15.08 11.92 -2.73
N ASN A 69 -13.92 11.32 -2.47
CA ASN A 69 -13.41 10.19 -3.23
C ASN A 69 -13.75 8.82 -2.59
N GLY A 70 -14.41 8.81 -1.43
CA GLY A 70 -14.69 7.57 -0.68
C GLY A 70 -13.41 6.84 -0.22
N CYS A 71 -12.33 7.59 0.02
CA CYS A 71 -11.05 7.07 0.46
C CYS A 71 -11.03 6.85 1.98
N VAL A 72 -10.35 5.79 2.41
CA VAL A 72 -10.02 5.58 3.83
C VAL A 72 -8.53 5.84 3.99
N ILE A 73 -8.18 7.00 4.54
CA ILE A 73 -6.78 7.45 4.72
C ILE A 73 -6.37 7.24 6.18
N ARG A 74 -5.21 6.61 6.41
CA ARG A 74 -4.79 6.25 7.77
C ARG A 74 -4.33 7.47 8.55
N GLY A 75 -5.20 7.91 9.46
CA GLY A 75 -4.89 8.95 10.43
C GLY A 75 -5.20 10.38 9.97
N LEU A 76 -6.11 10.51 9.00
CA LEU A 76 -6.98 11.67 8.88
C LEU A 76 -8.20 11.54 9.80
#